data_AF-A0A966D252-F1
#
_entry.id   AF-A0A966D252-F1
#
_cell.length_a   1.000
_cell.length_b   1.000
_cell.length_c   1.000
_cell.angle_alpha   90.00
_cell.angle_beta   90.00
_cell.angle_gamma   90.00
#
_symmetry.space_group_name_H-M   'P 1'
#
loop_
_entity.id
_entity.type
_entity.pdbx_description
1 polymer ?
#
loop_
_entity_poly.entity_id
_entity_poly.type
_entity_poly.pdbx_seq_one_letter_code
_entity_poly.pdbx_strand_id
1 'polypeptide(L)'
;GLLGLLDVWVPRETMIRYLGEGSGLRGIVISILIGSAAAGPLYGAFPVALVLMRKGAKFSNVLLFIGAWSTTKIPMLLFEISSLGLKFALTRLAVSLAGIFTIAYVVEKTMHKKEVDAIYQQALDQE
;
A
#
# COMPACT_ATOMS: atom_id res chain seq x y z
N GLY A 1 8.18 20.82 5.15
CA GLY A 1 8.40 20.53 6.58
C GLY A 1 7.52 19.42 7.16
N LEU A 2 7.40 18.28 6.48
CA LEU A 2 6.92 16.96 6.97
C LEU A 2 7.48 15.90 5.99
N LEU A 3 7.56 16.30 4.70
CA LEU A 3 8.34 15.67 3.63
C LEU A 3 9.81 15.41 3.99
N GLY A 4 10.50 16.34 4.67
CA GLY A 4 11.92 16.17 5.06
C GLY A 4 12.17 15.13 6.16
N LEU A 5 11.15 14.72 6.92
CA LEU A 5 11.23 13.62 7.90
C LEU A 5 10.79 12.27 7.28
N LEU A 6 9.91 12.29 6.27
CA LEU A 6 9.51 11.10 5.52
C LEU A 6 10.54 10.69 4.45
N ASP A 7 11.37 11.60 3.96
CA ASP A 7 12.44 11.25 3.02
C ASP A 7 13.54 10.38 3.67
N VAL A 8 13.70 10.52 4.98
CA VAL A 8 14.65 9.75 5.83
C VAL A 8 14.21 8.30 6.06
N TRP A 9 12.92 7.98 5.92
CA TRP A 9 12.41 6.72 6.47
C TRP A 9 12.73 5.47 5.64
N VAL A 10 12.81 5.59 4.30
CA VAL A 10 13.29 4.50 3.42
C VAL A 10 14.01 5.10 2.20
N PRO A 11 15.26 4.71 1.91
CA PRO A 11 16.00 5.14 0.73
C PRO A 11 15.24 4.80 -0.56
N ARG A 12 15.32 5.66 -1.58
CA ARG A 12 14.70 5.43 -2.88
C ARG A 12 15.19 4.11 -3.50
N GLU A 13 16.47 3.79 -3.40
CA GLU A 13 17.04 2.53 -3.88
C GLU A 13 16.38 1.31 -3.24
N THR A 14 16.14 1.37 -1.92
CA THR A 14 15.44 0.30 -1.19
C THR A 14 14.00 0.17 -1.68
N MET A 15 13.33 1.31 -1.91
CA MET A 15 11.97 1.33 -2.45
C MET A 15 11.90 0.68 -3.84
N ILE A 16 12.77 1.09 -4.76
CA ILE A 16 12.82 0.52 -6.12
C ILE A 16 13.14 -0.97 -6.07
N ARG A 17 14.07 -1.38 -5.20
CA ARG A 17 14.50 -2.78 -5.07
C ARG A 17 13.40 -3.69 -4.55
N TYR A 18 12.61 -3.24 -3.58
CA TYR A 18 11.62 -4.09 -2.90
C TYR A 18 10.18 -3.86 -3.35
N LEU A 19 9.87 -2.69 -3.89
CA LEU A 19 8.52 -2.28 -4.27
C LEU A 19 8.41 -1.79 -5.73
N GLY A 20 9.50 -1.70 -6.48
CA GLY A 20 9.50 -1.34 -7.91
C GLY A 20 9.02 -2.47 -8.84
N GLU A 21 9.07 -2.26 -10.15
CA GLU A 21 8.50 -3.19 -11.16
C GLU A 21 9.07 -4.62 -11.08
N GLY A 22 10.32 -4.79 -10.63
CA GLY A 22 10.97 -6.09 -10.47
C GLY A 22 10.69 -6.82 -9.15
N SER A 23 9.83 -6.28 -8.27
CA SER A 23 9.65 -6.80 -6.91
C SER A 23 8.95 -8.17 -6.84
N GLY A 24 8.15 -8.51 -7.86
CA GLY A 24 7.32 -9.71 -7.88
C GLY A 24 6.53 -9.92 -6.57
N LEU A 25 6.55 -11.15 -6.05
CA LEU A 25 5.86 -11.53 -4.81
C LEU A 25 6.37 -10.79 -3.56
N ARG A 26 7.66 -10.41 -3.53
CA ARG A 26 8.25 -9.72 -2.38
C ARG A 26 7.62 -8.33 -2.18
N GLY A 27 7.37 -7.61 -3.27
CA GLY A 27 6.74 -6.29 -3.20
C GLY A 27 5.29 -6.35 -2.71
N ILE A 28 4.55 -7.40 -3.08
CA ILE A 28 3.18 -7.63 -2.58
C ILE A 28 3.20 -7.78 -1.06
N VAL A 29 4.03 -8.67 -0.53
CA VAL A 29 4.13 -8.93 0.91
C VAL A 29 4.56 -7.67 1.67
N ILE A 30 5.58 -6.96 1.16
CA ILE A 30 6.10 -5.75 1.81
C ILE A 30 5.03 -4.63 1.78
N SER A 31 4.32 -4.44 0.68
CA SER A 31 3.24 -3.45 0.57
C SER A 31 2.15 -3.69 1.61
N ILE A 32 1.74 -4.95 1.76
CA ILE A 32 0.73 -5.34 2.73
C ILE A 32 1.25 -5.11 4.15
N LEU A 33 2.48 -5.52 4.47
CA LEU A 33 3.04 -5.34 5.81
C LEU A 33 3.17 -3.87 6.20
N ILE A 34 3.68 -3.02 5.31
CA ILE A 34 3.82 -1.57 5.56
C ILE A 34 2.43 -0.95 5.72
N GLY A 35 1.47 -1.29 4.84
CA GLY A 35 0.10 -0.80 4.96
C GLY A 35 -0.58 -1.26 6.25
N SER A 36 -0.31 -2.48 6.71
CA SER A 36 -0.90 -3.05 7.92
C SER A 36 -0.33 -2.43 9.21
N ALA A 37 0.97 -2.14 9.20
CA ALA A 37 1.67 -1.52 10.32
C ALA A 37 1.29 -0.04 10.51
N ALA A 38 0.69 0.56 9.50
CA ALA A 38 0.33 1.94 9.54
C ALA A 38 -0.92 2.22 10.39
N ALA A 39 -0.80 3.20 11.28
CA ALA A 39 -1.87 3.64 12.14
C ALA A 39 -2.44 4.98 11.64
N GLY A 40 -3.76 5.07 11.56
CA GLY A 40 -4.43 6.32 11.23
C GLY A 40 -5.61 6.15 10.27
N PRO A 41 -6.26 7.27 9.94
CA PRO A 41 -7.32 7.30 8.95
C PRO A 41 -6.78 7.07 7.54
N LEU A 42 -7.64 6.58 6.64
CA LEU A 42 -7.25 6.19 5.29
C LEU A 42 -6.64 7.35 4.49
N TYR A 43 -7.09 8.58 4.71
CA TYR A 43 -6.55 9.74 3.99
C TYR A 43 -5.06 9.99 4.28
N GLY A 44 -4.55 9.55 5.43
CA GLY A 44 -3.12 9.61 5.77
C GLY A 44 -2.25 8.67 4.92
N ALA A 45 -2.86 7.68 4.27
CA ALA A 45 -2.15 6.79 3.35
C ALA A 45 -1.81 7.47 2.01
N PHE A 46 -2.56 8.50 1.59
CA PHE A 46 -2.32 9.14 0.28
C PHE A 46 -0.98 9.87 0.20
N PRO A 47 -0.56 10.69 1.19
CA PRO A 47 0.79 11.27 1.18
C PRO A 47 1.90 10.21 1.12
N VAL A 48 1.73 9.08 1.82
CA VAL A 48 2.69 7.98 1.79
C VAL A 48 2.69 7.28 0.44
N ALA A 49 1.52 7.01 -0.13
CA ALA A 49 1.38 6.47 -1.47
C ALA A 49 2.05 7.37 -2.52
N LEU A 50 1.90 8.69 -2.39
CA LEU A 50 2.53 9.68 -3.25
C LEU A 50 4.06 9.60 -3.16
N VAL A 51 4.62 9.47 -1.95
CA VAL A 51 6.06 9.21 -1.75
C VAL A 51 6.50 7.87 -2.36
N LEU A 52 5.72 6.79 -2.22
CA LEU A 52 6.00 5.50 -2.85
C LEU A 52 6.06 5.62 -4.37
N MET A 53 5.10 6.34 -4.96
CA MET A 53 5.05 6.60 -6.40
C MET A 53 6.26 7.43 -6.87
N ARG A 54 6.59 8.53 -6.18
CA ARG A 54 7.80 9.34 -6.46
C ARG A 54 9.08 8.52 -6.37
N LYS A 55 9.15 7.58 -5.42
CA LYS A 55 10.29 6.67 -5.23
C LYS A 55 10.29 5.48 -6.18
N GLY A 56 9.37 5.39 -7.13
CA GLY A 56 9.37 4.38 -8.20
C GLY A 56 8.77 3.03 -7.79
N ALA A 57 7.91 3.00 -6.77
CA ALA A 57 7.13 1.80 -6.48
C ALA A 57 6.19 1.47 -7.64
N LYS A 58 5.98 0.18 -7.90
CA LYS A 58 5.02 -0.33 -8.89
C LYS A 58 3.60 0.10 -8.50
N PHE A 59 2.79 0.49 -9.48
CA PHE A 59 1.43 0.95 -9.24
C PHE A 59 0.57 -0.05 -8.46
N SER A 60 0.62 -1.34 -8.80
CA SER A 60 -0.11 -2.37 -8.05
C SER A 60 0.35 -2.47 -6.59
N ASN A 61 1.64 -2.31 -6.31
CA ASN A 61 2.15 -2.33 -4.93
C ASN A 61 1.60 -1.14 -4.13
N VAL A 62 1.48 0.03 -4.76
CA VAL A 62 0.83 1.21 -4.15
C VAL A 62 -0.65 0.93 -3.85
N LEU A 63 -1.38 0.32 -4.79
CA LEU A 63 -2.78 -0.09 -4.57
C LEU A 63 -2.93 -1.11 -3.43
N LEU A 64 -2.05 -2.11 -3.40
CA LEU A 64 -2.02 -3.13 -2.33
C LEU A 64 -1.72 -2.50 -0.96
N PHE A 65 -0.81 -1.52 -0.92
CA PHE A 65 -0.49 -0.76 0.28
C PHE A 65 -1.71 0.03 0.78
N ILE A 66 -2.40 0.78 -0.10
CA ILE A 66 -3.62 1.53 0.26
C ILE A 66 -4.70 0.57 0.75
N GLY A 67 -4.89 -0.55 0.05
CA GLY A 67 -5.85 -1.59 0.44
C GLY A 67 -5.54 -2.15 1.82
N ALA A 68 -4.29 -2.55 2.07
CA ALA A 68 -3.86 -3.10 3.35
C ALA A 68 -4.00 -2.10 4.50
N TRP A 69 -3.72 -0.81 4.26
CA TRP A 69 -3.95 0.26 5.22
C TRP A 69 -5.44 0.39 5.60
N SER A 70 -6.32 0.15 4.63
CA SER A 70 -7.78 0.17 4.86
C SER A 70 -8.24 -1.02 5.73
N THR A 71 -7.72 -2.23 5.48
CA THR A 71 -8.30 -3.47 6.04
C THR A 71 -7.54 -4.09 7.21
N THR A 72 -6.24 -3.84 7.32
CA THR A 72 -5.30 -4.67 8.09
C THR A 72 -4.60 -3.88 9.20
N LYS A 73 -5.35 -3.01 9.90
CA LYS A 73 -4.81 -2.30 11.05
C LYS A 73 -4.53 -3.31 12.17
N ILE A 74 -3.26 -3.47 12.55
CA ILE A 74 -2.86 -4.37 13.65
C ILE A 74 -3.70 -4.16 14.92
N PRO A 75 -3.98 -2.92 15.38
CA PRO A 75 -4.84 -2.69 16.54
C PRO A 75 -6.27 -3.21 16.35
N MET A 76 -6.82 -3.07 15.13
CA MET A 76 -8.16 -3.55 14.79
C MET A 76 -8.22 -5.09 14.77
N LEU A 77 -7.17 -5.74 14.25
CA LEU A 77 -7.08 -7.20 14.28
C LEU A 77 -7.00 -7.74 15.70
N LEU A 78 -6.21 -7.12 16.58
CA LEU A 78 -6.17 -7.49 17.99
C LEU A 78 -7.53 -7.32 18.66
N PHE A 79 -8.21 -6.20 18.39
CA PHE A 79 -9.55 -5.95 18.91
C PHE A 79 -10.58 -6.97 18.40
N GLU A 80 -10.52 -7.36 17.14
CA GLU A 80 -11.36 -8.41 16.56
C GLU A 80 -11.08 -9.78 17.17
N ILE A 81 -9.81 -10.14 17.39
CA ILE A 81 -9.45 -11.40 18.02
C ILE A 81 -10.02 -11.45 19.44
N SER A 82 -9.91 -10.35 20.19
CA SER A 82 -10.45 -10.25 21.55
C SER A 82 -11.98 -10.24 21.60
N SER A 83 -12.66 -9.65 20.62
CA SER A 83 -14.12 -9.44 20.64
C SER A 83 -14.92 -10.54 19.93
N LEU A 84 -14.43 -11.02 18.79
CA LEU A 84 -15.12 -11.94 17.86
C LEU A 84 -14.40 -13.28 17.69
N GLY A 85 -13.17 -13.40 18.21
CA GLY A 85 -12.37 -14.61 18.19
C GLY A 85 -11.42 -14.71 17.00
N LEU A 86 -10.37 -15.51 17.17
CA LEU A 86 -9.28 -15.65 16.20
C LEU A 86 -9.73 -16.19 14.84
N LYS A 87 -10.67 -17.13 14.82
CA LYS A 87 -11.19 -17.71 13.56
C LYS A 87 -11.82 -16.64 12.68
N PHE A 88 -12.65 -15.78 13.26
CA PHE A 88 -13.29 -14.68 12.53
C PHE A 88 -12.25 -13.71 11.97
N ALA A 89 -11.32 -13.25 12.82
CA ALA A 89 -10.30 -12.29 12.43
C ALA A 89 -9.43 -12.81 11.27
N LEU A 90 -8.96 -14.06 11.34
CA LEU A 90 -8.15 -14.66 10.27
C LEU A 90 -8.94 -14.87 8.97
N THR A 91 -10.18 -15.35 9.04
CA THR A 91 -11.03 -15.50 7.86
C THR A 91 -11.30 -14.15 7.20
N ARG A 92 -11.63 -13.12 7.98
CA ARG A 92 -11.82 -11.76 7.46
C ARG A 92 -10.56 -11.24 6.79
N LEU A 93 -9.39 -11.41 7.42
CA LEU A 93 -8.11 -10.96 6.91
C LEU A 93 -7.79 -11.64 5.57
N ALA A 94 -7.94 -12.96 5.49
CA ALA A 94 -7.71 -13.73 4.26
C ALA A 94 -8.62 -13.27 3.10
N VAL A 95 -9.92 -13.11 3.36
CA VAL A 95 -10.88 -12.63 2.35
C VAL A 95 -10.57 -11.19 1.95
N SER A 96 -10.19 -10.33 2.90
CA SER A 96 -9.83 -8.94 2.62
C SER A 96 -8.59 -8.84 1.73
N LEU A 97 -7.55 -9.63 2.01
CA LEU A 97 -6.35 -9.67 1.18
C LEU A 97 -6.63 -10.16 -0.23
N ALA A 98 -7.46 -11.21 -0.37
CA ALA A 98 -7.89 -11.68 -1.68
C ALA A 98 -8.64 -10.57 -2.44
N GLY A 99 -9.56 -9.86 -1.77
CA GLY A 99 -10.29 -8.74 -2.35
C GLY A 99 -9.39 -7.59 -2.81
N ILE A 100 -8.43 -7.18 -1.98
CA ILE A 100 -7.45 -6.14 -2.32
C ILE A 100 -6.61 -6.55 -3.52
N PHE A 101 -6.16 -7.82 -3.56
CA PHE A 101 -5.40 -8.34 -4.68
C PHE A 101 -6.23 -8.33 -5.98
N THR A 102 -7.49 -8.74 -5.92
CA THR A 102 -8.41 -8.67 -7.05
C THR A 102 -8.62 -7.23 -7.52
N ILE A 103 -8.85 -6.29 -6.62
CA ILE A 103 -9.02 -4.87 -6.96
C ILE A 103 -7.74 -4.33 -7.63
N ALA A 104 -6.58 -4.57 -7.03
CA ALA A 104 -5.31 -4.11 -7.58
C ALA A 104 -5.07 -4.68 -8.99
N TYR A 105 -5.35 -5.96 -9.20
CA TYR A 105 -5.23 -6.61 -10.51
C TYR A 105 -6.22 -6.05 -11.54
N VAL A 106 -7.48 -5.85 -11.15
CA VAL A 106 -8.51 -5.30 -12.04
C VAL A 106 -8.17 -3.86 -12.43
N VAL A 107 -7.77 -3.02 -11.47
CA VAL A 107 -7.39 -1.64 -11.72
C VAL A 107 -6.15 -1.56 -12.62
N GLU A 108 -5.11 -2.34 -12.33
CA GLU A 108 -3.89 -2.39 -13.16
C GLU A 108 -4.20 -2.83 -14.60
N LYS A 109 -5.13 -3.78 -14.78
CA LYS A 109 -5.52 -4.26 -16.10
C LYS A 109 -6.45 -3.31 -16.86
N THR A 110 -7.28 -2.56 -16.15
CA THR A 110 -8.29 -1.67 -16.74
C THR A 110 -7.71 -0.30 -17.07
N MET A 111 -6.78 0.21 -16.25
CA MET A 111 -6.15 1.50 -16.50
C MET A 111 -5.15 1.45 -17.64
N HIS A 112 -5.25 2.42 -18.54
CA HIS A 112 -4.25 2.61 -19.60
C HIS A 112 -2.94 3.13 -19.01
N LYS A 113 -1.79 2.67 -19.56
CA LYS A 113 -0.46 3.15 -19.13
C LYS A 113 -0.35 4.68 -19.09
N LYS A 114 -0.97 5.38 -20.05
CA LYS A 114 -1.00 6.85 -20.11
C LYS A 114 -1.68 7.49 -18.89
N GLU A 115 -2.74 6.89 -18.36
CA GLU A 115 -3.44 7.41 -17.18
C GLU A 115 -2.62 7.17 -15.93
N VAL A 116 -2.02 5.98 -15.81
CA VAL A 116 -1.10 5.67 -14.71
C VAL A 116 0.07 6.66 -14.74
N ASP A 117 0.72 6.85 -15.89
CA ASP A 117 1.82 7.79 -16.05
C ASP A 117 1.40 9.23 -15.68
N ALA A 118 0.19 9.67 -16.04
CA ALA A 118 -0.34 10.97 -15.66
C ALA A 118 -0.49 11.13 -14.13
N ILE A 119 -0.94 10.08 -13.42
CA ILE A 119 -1.02 10.09 -11.95
C ILE A 119 0.39 10.17 -11.35
N TYR A 120 1.36 9.44 -11.91
CA TYR A 120 2.75 9.54 -11.46
C TYR A 120 3.34 10.94 -11.69
N GLN A 121 3.04 11.59 -12.81
CA GLN A 121 3.46 12.97 -13.06
C GLN A 121 2.83 13.94 -12.05
N GLN A 122 1.54 13.83 -11.77
CA GLN A 122 0.89 14.64 -10.73
C GLN A 122 1.50 14.41 -9.34
N ALA A 123 1.90 13.18 -9.03
CA ALA A 123 2.60 12.86 -7.79
C ALA A 123 4.01 13.47 -7.74
N LEU A 124 4.67 13.68 -8.88
CA LEU A 124 5.97 14.34 -8.97
C LEU A 124 5.85 15.87 -8.87
N ASP A 125 4.78 16.45 -9.42
CA ASP A 125 4.50 17.89 -9.45
C ASP A 125 4.01 18.47 -8.11
N GLN A 126 3.48 17.62 -7.21
CA GLN A 126 3.13 18.03 -5.84
C GLN A 126 4.40 18.13 -4.98
N GLU A 127 5.05 19.29 -5.01
CA GLU A 127 6.13 19.71 -4.09
C GLU A 127 5.68 20.76 -3.07
#